data_AF-A0A9P7BGD9-F1
#
_entry.id   AF-A0A9P7BGD9-F1
#
_cell.length_a   1.000
_cell.length_b   1.000
_cell.length_c   1.000
_cell.angle_alpha   90.00
_cell.angle_beta   90.00
_cell.angle_gamma   90.00
#
_symmetry.space_group_name_H-M   'P 1'
#
loop_
_entity.id
_entity.type
_entity.pdbx_description
1 polymer ?
#
loop_
_entity_poly.entity_id
_entity_poly.type
_entity_poly.pdbx_seq_one_letter_code
_entity_poly.pdbx_strand_id
1 'polypeptide(L)'
;MAFRRRRREAAAGNGQQQNPDDHGVKGPSSALTSFLREQGINAEQIRLRYERTQRNTQENIIEDENKEDENKKDEENIEQNQSNNLHSTSIKLNFALDSDEEEIDDNENNNETENNLQSSTKRMKLDDSSSLNKGATIYCLECDQNFQISVYSKKSEKYGKIGYLCPSCTKIQIRRERLAKKHEIEARKRRKKIATALLDKKKFKLPSLQDFCIDIITKNINDVELLGEIGTYNKTKICRILAKNRSLNDKTVGLFLDNNTTSLEFWDCCKIDKNSLDKIAAYCPKLEYLTLNMCGQLHNDNLKYFGTKLNNLKSISLNGPFLINDESWQLFFESNVGKNLKHFHLRNTHRFNNDSLVTLLENCGQNLESLTLSRLDGLNSKPVYDLLPHFLSNLRNLEISSPHHENLIDDDMIINLLALNCETINSLNLDKCSGLTNKFLIEGLKLFGANITKLSLCDLDQIDDEGLKSVFDNWNINGGLTDVSLQRCISLTDKSVYDLLLHSSQTLVQLNLNSIKDISKTMFSNLSRNLTFPLLTYLDIGFVRSVDDSVLAILSRICPNLEILEVYGNNRCTDKALFRDNLTVIGRQTDSI
;
A
#
# COMPACT_ATOMS: atom_id res chain seq x y z
N MET A 1 -79.49 8.75 18.30
CA MET A 1 -78.08 9.09 18.60
C MET A 1 -77.27 8.84 17.33
N ALA A 2 -77.45 9.66 16.29
CA ALA A 2 -76.70 10.89 15.96
C ALA A 2 -75.42 10.58 15.15
N PHE A 3 -75.53 10.28 13.84
CA PHE A 3 -75.56 11.17 12.64
C PHE A 3 -74.15 11.38 12.03
N ARG A 4 -73.87 10.78 10.85
CA ARG A 4 -73.80 11.36 9.47
C ARG A 4 -72.61 12.34 9.24
N ARG A 5 -71.69 12.08 8.30
CA ARG A 5 -71.73 12.24 6.81
C ARG A 5 -71.74 13.71 6.32
N ARG A 6 -70.92 13.97 5.27
CA ARG A 6 -70.96 15.08 4.27
C ARG A 6 -70.28 16.39 4.70
N ARG A 7 -69.75 17.28 3.85
CA ARG A 7 -69.77 17.59 2.38
C ARG A 7 -68.62 18.63 2.18
N ARG A 8 -67.81 18.62 1.12
CA ARG A 8 -68.01 19.23 -0.22
C ARG A 8 -68.39 20.73 -0.20
N GLU A 9 -67.54 21.59 -0.79
CA GLU A 9 -67.79 22.71 -1.74
C GLU A 9 -66.57 23.67 -1.74
N ALA A 10 -65.86 23.89 -2.87
CA ALA A 10 -66.19 24.73 -4.05
C ALA A 10 -66.01 26.24 -3.75
N ALA A 11 -65.49 27.15 -4.60
CA ALA A 11 -65.01 27.15 -5.99
C ALA A 11 -64.39 28.54 -6.32
N ALA A 12 -63.86 28.66 -7.54
CA ALA A 12 -63.64 29.86 -8.38
C ALA A 12 -62.40 30.73 -8.10
N GLY A 13 -61.66 31.26 -9.08
CA GLY A 13 -61.78 31.20 -10.55
C GLY A 13 -60.72 32.10 -11.24
N ASN A 14 -60.50 31.84 -12.53
CA ASN A 14 -59.96 32.69 -13.61
C ASN A 14 -58.57 33.36 -13.51
N GLY A 15 -57.63 32.87 -14.34
CA GLY A 15 -57.27 33.53 -15.61
C GLY A 15 -56.17 34.61 -15.66
N GLN A 16 -55.18 34.35 -16.54
CA GLN A 16 -54.30 35.27 -17.29
C GLN A 16 -52.81 35.41 -16.88
N GLN A 17 -51.97 34.77 -17.71
CA GLN A 17 -50.80 35.29 -18.47
C GLN A 17 -49.61 36.02 -17.79
N GLN A 18 -48.41 35.52 -18.17
CA GLN A 18 -47.09 36.17 -18.35
C GLN A 18 -46.02 36.06 -17.24
N ASN A 19 -45.05 35.14 -17.51
CA ASN A 19 -43.58 35.18 -17.45
C ASN A 19 -42.76 35.91 -16.33
N PRO A 20 -41.52 35.45 -16.10
CA PRO A 20 -40.94 35.26 -14.77
C PRO A 20 -39.93 36.36 -14.39
N ASP A 21 -39.81 36.63 -13.09
CA ASP A 21 -38.59 37.21 -12.52
C ASP A 21 -38.45 36.84 -11.03
N ASP A 22 -37.21 36.49 -10.69
CA ASP A 22 -36.49 36.73 -9.45
C ASP A 22 -37.27 36.71 -8.12
N HIS A 23 -36.99 35.71 -7.25
CA HIS A 23 -36.62 35.94 -5.84
C HIS A 23 -36.31 34.62 -5.11
N GLY A 24 -35.04 34.48 -4.71
CA GLY A 24 -34.53 33.36 -3.92
C GLY A 24 -35.10 33.30 -2.49
N VAL A 25 -35.49 32.09 -2.10
CA VAL A 25 -35.82 31.73 -0.71
C VAL A 25 -34.51 31.54 0.06
N LYS A 26 -34.28 32.39 1.08
CA LYS A 26 -33.20 32.26 2.06
C LYS A 26 -33.45 31.08 3.00
N GLY A 27 -32.58 30.07 2.93
CA GLY A 27 -32.42 29.04 3.97
C GLY A 27 -31.48 29.49 5.10
N PRO A 28 -31.46 28.77 6.24
CA PRO A 28 -30.82 29.21 7.47
C PRO A 28 -29.30 29.32 7.34
N SER A 29 -28.74 30.41 7.88
CA SER A 29 -27.30 30.68 7.92
C SER A 29 -26.57 29.57 8.68
N SER A 30 -25.79 28.78 7.95
CA SER A 30 -24.87 27.76 8.49
C SER A 30 -23.92 28.36 9.54
N ALA A 31 -23.64 27.58 10.59
CA ALA A 31 -22.66 27.89 11.63
C ALA A 31 -21.25 28.22 11.07
N LEU A 32 -20.95 27.72 9.87
CA LEU A 32 -19.71 28.00 9.15
C LEU A 32 -19.61 29.47 8.70
N THR A 33 -20.73 30.08 8.33
CA THR A 33 -20.77 31.48 7.87
C THR A 33 -20.59 32.47 9.03
N SER A 34 -21.01 32.10 10.24
CA SER A 34 -20.76 32.88 11.46
C SER A 34 -19.29 32.81 11.88
N PHE A 35 -18.69 31.62 11.83
CA PHE A 35 -17.28 31.39 12.16
C PHE A 35 -16.31 32.14 11.23
N LEU A 36 -16.58 32.14 9.92
CA LEU A 36 -15.76 32.85 8.94
C LEU A 36 -15.84 34.39 9.09
N ARG A 37 -16.98 34.91 9.58
CA ARG A 37 -17.17 36.33 9.85
C ARG A 37 -16.45 36.77 11.14
N GLU A 38 -16.41 35.92 12.17
CA GLU A 38 -15.62 36.16 13.39
C GLU A 38 -14.11 36.13 13.14
N GLN A 39 -13.66 35.35 12.14
CA GLN A 39 -12.25 35.32 11.71
C GLN A 39 -11.89 36.43 10.69
N GLY A 40 -12.80 37.36 10.41
CA GLY A 40 -12.53 38.51 9.54
C GLY A 40 -12.41 38.20 8.04
N ILE A 41 -12.90 37.04 7.60
CA ILE A 41 -12.77 36.58 6.21
C ILE A 41 -14.07 36.89 5.45
N ASN A 42 -14.05 37.95 4.65
CA ASN A 42 -15.18 38.32 3.79
C ASN A 42 -15.09 37.60 2.43
N ALA A 43 -16.02 36.66 2.18
CA ALA A 43 -16.09 35.88 0.95
C ALA A 43 -16.23 36.75 -0.33
N GLU A 44 -16.86 37.92 -0.21
CA GLU A 44 -17.05 38.86 -1.33
C GLU A 44 -15.73 39.53 -1.74
N GLN A 45 -14.83 39.79 -0.79
CA GLN A 45 -13.50 40.35 -1.07
C GLN A 45 -12.56 39.33 -1.73
N ILE A 46 -12.72 38.04 -1.44
CA ILE A 46 -11.95 36.97 -2.07
C ILE A 46 -12.35 36.83 -3.54
N ARG A 47 -13.65 36.87 -3.83
CA ARG A 47 -14.17 36.86 -5.20
C ARG A 47 -13.72 38.08 -6.00
N LEU A 48 -13.82 39.28 -5.41
CA LEU A 48 -13.34 40.51 -6.03
C LEU A 48 -11.82 40.50 -6.29
N ARG A 49 -11.01 39.88 -5.42
CA ARG A 49 -9.58 39.68 -5.67
C ARG A 49 -9.34 38.76 -6.85
N TYR A 50 -10.03 37.62 -6.93
CA TYR A 50 -9.88 36.67 -8.02
C TYR A 50 -10.24 37.28 -9.38
N GLU A 51 -11.34 38.05 -9.44
CA GLU A 51 -11.77 38.74 -10.66
C GLU A 51 -10.81 39.89 -11.08
N ARG A 52 -10.07 40.48 -10.12
CA ARG A 52 -9.04 41.48 -10.40
C ARG A 52 -7.76 40.87 -10.94
N THR A 53 -7.37 39.70 -10.42
CA THR A 53 -6.20 38.96 -10.90
C THR A 53 -6.41 38.49 -12.33
N GLN A 54 -7.62 38.02 -12.67
CA GLN A 54 -7.95 37.59 -14.03
C GLN A 54 -7.91 38.73 -15.06
N ARG A 55 -8.41 39.93 -14.69
CA ARG A 55 -8.32 41.13 -15.53
C ARG A 55 -6.88 41.58 -15.78
N ASN A 56 -6.04 41.58 -14.76
CA ASN A 56 -4.62 41.95 -14.91
C ASN A 56 -3.84 40.95 -15.78
N THR A 57 -4.19 39.66 -15.75
CA THR A 57 -3.59 38.67 -16.67
C THR A 57 -4.04 38.87 -18.12
N GLN A 58 -5.28 39.31 -18.37
CA GLN A 58 -5.73 39.62 -19.73
C GLN A 58 -5.13 40.93 -20.27
N GLU A 59 -4.93 41.95 -19.44
CA GLU A 59 -4.25 43.20 -19.84
C GLU A 59 -2.77 42.98 -20.19
N ASN A 60 -2.05 42.12 -19.44
CA ASN A 60 -0.65 41.79 -19.75
C ASN A 60 -0.48 40.99 -21.05
N ILE A 61 -1.46 40.15 -21.42
CA ILE A 61 -1.42 39.39 -22.69
C ILE A 61 -1.60 40.33 -23.88
N ILE A 62 -2.45 41.36 -23.76
CA ILE A 62 -2.69 42.35 -24.82
C ILE A 62 -1.50 43.31 -24.96
N GLU A 63 -0.74 43.58 -23.89
CA GLU A 63 0.49 44.39 -23.96
C GLU A 63 1.69 43.63 -24.58
N ASP A 64 1.71 42.30 -24.52
CA ASP A 64 2.76 41.48 -25.13
C ASP A 64 2.48 41.22 -26.63
N GLU A 65 1.22 41.06 -27.04
CA GLU A 65 0.83 40.94 -28.46
C GLU A 65 1.10 42.24 -29.26
N ASN A 66 0.94 43.42 -28.64
CA ASN A 66 1.24 44.70 -29.30
C ASN A 66 2.74 44.99 -29.47
N LYS A 67 3.63 44.30 -28.75
CA LYS A 67 5.10 44.45 -28.87
C LYS A 67 5.72 43.53 -29.94
N GLU A 68 5.04 42.45 -30.31
CA GLU A 68 5.48 41.56 -31.39
C GLU A 68 5.15 42.10 -32.80
N ASP A 69 4.18 43.01 -32.92
CA ASP A 69 3.76 43.62 -34.19
C ASP A 69 4.56 44.89 -34.59
N GLU A 70 5.32 45.50 -33.67
CA GLU A 70 6.24 46.63 -33.99
C GLU A 70 7.62 46.17 -34.46
N ASN A 71 8.05 44.93 -34.18
CA ASN A 71 9.37 44.39 -34.59
C ASN A 71 9.39 43.71 -35.96
N LYS A 72 8.27 43.69 -36.71
CA LYS A 72 8.16 43.03 -38.02
C LYS A 72 8.16 43.98 -39.23
N LYS A 73 8.53 45.26 -39.06
CA LYS A 73 8.54 46.25 -40.15
C LYS A 73 9.90 46.73 -40.63
N ASP A 74 11.00 46.32 -39.99
CA ASP A 74 12.34 46.71 -40.41
C ASP A 74 13.24 45.46 -40.53
N GLU A 75 13.09 44.66 -41.60
CA GLU A 75 14.16 43.81 -42.17
C GLU A 75 13.66 43.02 -43.41
N GLU A 76 13.16 43.73 -44.42
CA GLU A 76 13.22 43.26 -45.81
C GLU A 76 14.13 44.21 -46.59
N ASN A 77 15.42 43.89 -46.66
CA ASN A 77 16.25 44.22 -47.83
C ASN A 77 17.63 43.52 -47.79
N ILE A 78 17.79 42.64 -48.80
CA ILE A 78 19.00 42.39 -49.60
C ILE A 78 19.99 41.31 -49.08
N GLU A 79 19.85 40.13 -49.70
CA GLU A 79 20.90 39.13 -49.91
C GLU A 79 22.12 39.72 -50.64
N GLN A 80 23.34 39.25 -50.32
CA GLN A 80 24.28 38.69 -51.32
C GLN A 80 25.64 38.25 -50.74
N ASN A 81 26.05 37.05 -51.19
CA ASN A 81 27.42 36.64 -51.56
C ASN A 81 28.48 36.18 -50.52
N GLN A 82 28.77 34.87 -50.64
CA GLN A 82 30.09 34.26 -50.94
C GLN A 82 31.25 34.25 -49.91
N SER A 83 31.51 33.03 -49.42
CA SER A 83 32.75 32.22 -49.50
C SER A 83 34.11 32.67 -48.93
N ASN A 84 34.77 31.65 -48.36
CA ASN A 84 36.20 31.27 -48.42
C ASN A 84 37.16 31.44 -47.21
N ASN A 85 37.81 30.30 -46.93
CA ASN A 85 39.17 30.00 -46.45
C ASN A 85 39.60 30.39 -45.02
N LEU A 86 39.99 29.45 -44.13
CA LEU A 86 41.12 28.48 -44.09
C LEU A 86 42.46 29.05 -43.58
N HIS A 87 42.99 28.34 -42.57
CA HIS A 87 44.41 28.18 -42.17
C HIS A 87 45.12 29.36 -41.47
N SER A 88 46.03 29.17 -40.48
CA SER A 88 46.75 27.98 -39.97
C SER A 88 47.59 28.35 -38.72
N THR A 89 47.71 27.41 -37.76
CA THR A 89 48.91 26.97 -36.98
C THR A 89 49.82 28.03 -36.31
N SER A 90 50.37 27.87 -35.09
CA SER A 90 51.00 26.68 -34.49
C SER A 90 51.57 26.96 -33.07
N ILE A 91 51.51 25.93 -32.20
CA ILE A 91 52.60 25.35 -31.36
C ILE A 91 52.90 25.86 -29.91
N LYS A 92 52.60 24.95 -28.96
CA LYS A 92 53.31 24.47 -27.72
C LYS A 92 53.42 25.43 -26.51
N LEU A 93 53.26 25.03 -25.24
CA LEU A 93 53.54 23.76 -24.52
C LEU A 93 52.69 23.64 -23.23
N ASN A 94 52.43 22.40 -22.80
CA ASN A 94 51.74 21.95 -21.59
C ASN A 94 52.43 22.34 -20.27
N PHE A 95 51.64 22.48 -19.19
CA PHE A 95 51.87 21.73 -17.95
C PHE A 95 50.54 21.54 -17.18
N ALA A 96 50.27 20.29 -16.80
CA ALA A 96 49.07 19.82 -16.11
C ALA A 96 48.99 20.32 -14.66
N LEU A 97 47.76 20.35 -14.09
CA LEU A 97 47.40 19.76 -12.78
C LEU A 97 45.90 19.96 -12.47
N ASP A 98 45.21 18.83 -12.29
CA ASP A 98 43.93 18.52 -11.63
C ASP A 98 42.66 19.34 -11.94
N SER A 99 41.90 18.84 -12.92
CA SER A 99 40.45 19.04 -13.05
C SER A 99 39.73 17.86 -12.42
N ASP A 100 38.87 18.10 -11.44
CA ASP A 100 37.71 17.24 -11.12
C ASP A 100 36.61 18.17 -10.58
N GLU A 101 35.95 18.87 -11.50
CA GLU A 101 34.64 19.50 -11.26
C GLU A 101 33.58 18.60 -11.89
N GLU A 102 33.06 17.64 -11.11
CA GLU A 102 31.77 17.03 -11.42
C GLU A 102 30.67 17.94 -10.85
N GLU A 103 30.00 18.69 -11.74
CA GLU A 103 28.71 19.30 -11.45
C GLU A 103 27.66 18.19 -11.36
N ILE A 104 26.96 18.12 -10.23
CA ILE A 104 25.80 17.23 -10.07
C ILE A 104 24.58 17.98 -10.59
N ASP A 105 24.02 17.48 -11.69
CA ASP A 105 22.73 17.88 -12.26
C ASP A 105 21.60 17.40 -11.34
N ASP A 106 21.07 18.29 -10.51
CA ASP A 106 19.90 18.04 -9.66
C ASP A 106 18.60 18.21 -10.49
N ASN A 107 18.34 17.27 -11.40
CA ASN A 107 17.06 17.15 -12.10
C ASN A 107 16.49 15.74 -11.97
N GLU A 108 15.85 15.45 -10.83
CA GLU A 108 14.79 14.42 -10.79
C GLU A 108 13.57 14.92 -10.00
N ASN A 109 12.47 15.01 -10.75
CA ASN A 109 11.11 15.31 -10.32
C ASN A 109 10.68 14.52 -9.07
N ASN A 110 10.23 15.24 -8.04
CA ASN A 110 9.32 14.69 -7.03
C ASN A 110 8.14 15.65 -6.85
N ASN A 111 6.98 15.24 -7.36
CA ASN A 111 5.70 15.75 -6.94
C ASN A 111 5.37 15.11 -5.59
N GLU A 112 5.50 15.85 -4.49
CA GLU A 112 4.64 15.73 -3.31
C GLU A 112 4.86 16.91 -2.35
N THR A 113 3.75 17.59 -2.07
CA THR A 113 3.45 18.67 -1.12
C THR A 113 4.53 19.00 -0.07
N GLU A 114 5.19 20.13 -0.27
CA GLU A 114 6.00 20.82 0.74
C GLU A 114 5.11 21.38 1.85
N ASN A 115 5.21 20.81 3.06
CA ASN A 115 4.96 21.57 4.26
C ASN A 115 6.11 22.58 4.43
N ASN A 116 5.79 23.86 4.20
CA ASN A 116 6.69 25.01 4.32
C ASN A 116 7.38 25.05 5.70
N LEU A 117 8.60 24.53 5.75
CA LEU A 117 9.68 25.14 6.54
C LEU A 117 10.62 25.79 5.54
N GLN A 118 10.24 27.00 5.13
CA GLN A 118 11.13 27.91 4.42
C GLN A 118 12.35 28.20 5.31
N SER A 119 13.39 27.36 5.22
CA SER A 119 14.76 27.87 5.37
C SER A 119 15.05 28.68 4.12
N SER A 120 14.39 29.84 4.06
CA SER A 120 14.77 30.90 3.18
C SER A 120 16.23 31.20 3.50
N THR A 121 17.15 30.79 2.64
CA THR A 121 18.32 31.62 2.37
C THR A 121 17.82 32.86 1.63
N LYS A 122 16.92 33.62 2.28
CA LYS A 122 16.90 35.05 2.16
C LYS A 122 18.34 35.43 2.42
N ARG A 123 18.99 36.02 1.41
CA ARG A 123 20.05 36.99 1.68
C ARG A 123 19.45 37.97 2.66
N MET A 124 19.64 37.72 3.96
CA MET A 124 19.45 38.73 4.97
C MET A 124 20.43 39.81 4.59
N LYS A 125 19.90 40.91 4.04
CA LYS A 125 20.52 42.21 4.22
C LYS A 125 20.55 42.42 5.72
N LEU A 126 21.64 41.99 6.35
CA LEU A 126 22.06 42.58 7.61
C LEU A 126 22.45 44.01 7.26
N ASP A 127 21.56 44.94 7.58
CA ASP A 127 21.97 46.28 7.92
C ASP A 127 22.83 46.16 9.18
N ASP A 128 24.13 46.06 8.96
CA ASP A 128 25.12 46.25 10.00
C ASP A 128 26.09 47.33 9.52
N SER A 129 25.95 48.48 10.15
CA SER A 129 26.81 49.64 10.02
C SER A 129 28.22 49.29 10.50
N SER A 130 29.05 48.76 9.61
CA SER A 130 30.49 48.92 9.69
C SER A 130 31.09 48.96 8.29
N SER A 131 31.71 50.09 8.00
CA SER A 131 32.50 50.38 6.80
C SER A 131 33.54 49.30 6.55
N LEU A 132 33.23 48.35 5.67
CA LEU A 132 34.21 47.46 5.06
C LEU A 132 35.13 48.31 4.17
N ASN A 133 36.31 48.63 4.68
CA ASN A 133 37.43 49.11 3.89
C ASN A 133 37.80 48.02 2.86
N LYS A 134 37.17 48.06 1.69
CA LYS A 134 37.59 47.26 0.52
C LYS A 134 39.08 47.56 0.29
N GLY A 135 39.94 46.56 0.51
CA GLY A 135 41.40 46.70 0.42
C GLY A 135 42.17 46.69 1.75
N ALA A 136 41.51 46.61 2.91
CA ALA A 136 42.20 46.45 4.20
C ALA A 136 42.84 45.05 4.32
N THR A 137 44.13 45.02 4.66
CA THR A 137 44.89 43.81 4.98
C THR A 137 44.58 43.35 6.40
N ILE A 138 44.04 42.14 6.55
CA ILE A 138 43.73 41.49 7.84
C ILE A 138 44.43 40.12 7.90
N TYR A 139 44.67 39.63 9.12
CA TYR A 139 45.19 38.27 9.37
C TYR A 139 44.08 37.22 9.23
N CYS A 140 44.38 36.13 8.51
CA CYS A 140 43.50 34.97 8.40
C CYS A 140 43.33 34.27 9.75
N LEU A 141 42.09 34.02 10.18
CA LEU A 141 41.80 33.35 11.46
C LEU A 141 42.35 31.90 11.56
N GLU A 142 42.66 31.26 10.43
CA GLU A 142 43.08 29.84 10.40
C GLU A 142 44.58 29.63 10.12
N CYS A 143 45.24 30.54 9.39
CA CYS A 143 46.66 30.41 9.02
C CYS A 143 47.52 31.63 9.37
N ASP A 144 46.93 32.66 10.00
CA ASP A 144 47.57 33.91 10.43
C ASP A 144 48.32 34.68 9.32
N GLN A 145 48.03 34.39 8.05
CA GLN A 145 48.59 35.11 6.91
C GLN A 145 47.83 36.40 6.63
N ASN A 146 48.56 37.45 6.23
CA ASN A 146 47.99 38.71 5.77
C ASN A 146 47.31 38.54 4.41
N PHE A 147 46.05 38.95 4.31
CA PHE A 147 45.32 38.98 3.05
C PHE A 147 44.37 40.17 2.98
N GLN A 148 44.00 40.58 1.77
CA GLN A 148 43.01 41.62 1.56
C GLN A 148 41.60 41.03 1.60
N ILE A 149 40.71 41.62 2.39
CA ILE A 149 39.31 41.19 2.43
C ILE A 149 38.68 41.45 1.06
N SER A 150 38.13 40.39 0.48
CA SER A 150 37.35 40.44 -0.74
C SER A 150 35.90 40.01 -0.46
N VAL A 151 35.01 40.15 -1.46
CA VAL A 151 33.62 39.67 -1.39
C VAL A 151 33.56 38.15 -1.15
N TYR A 152 34.64 37.43 -1.47
CA TYR A 152 34.75 35.98 -1.32
C TYR A 152 35.32 35.53 0.02
N SER A 153 35.76 36.46 0.88
CA SER A 153 36.35 36.13 2.18
C SER A 153 35.26 35.75 3.18
N LYS A 154 35.25 34.49 3.60
CA LYS A 154 34.22 33.96 4.49
C LYS A 154 34.51 34.29 5.95
N LYS A 155 33.48 34.72 6.69
CA LYS A 155 33.53 34.85 8.15
C LYS A 155 33.51 33.48 8.81
N SER A 156 34.35 33.27 9.82
CA SER A 156 34.40 32.04 10.62
C SER A 156 34.61 32.40 12.09
N GLU A 157 34.14 31.53 12.98
CA GLU A 157 34.29 31.70 14.42
C GLU A 157 35.17 30.57 14.97
N LYS A 158 36.22 30.95 15.70
CA LYS A 158 37.13 29.99 16.35
C LYS A 158 37.55 30.54 17.71
N TYR A 159 37.41 29.73 18.76
CA TYR A 159 37.70 30.12 20.16
C TYR A 159 36.97 31.41 20.62
N GLY A 160 35.71 31.59 20.21
CA GLY A 160 34.90 32.76 20.59
C GLY A 160 35.33 34.09 19.93
N LYS A 161 36.24 34.05 18.94
CA LYS A 161 36.60 35.21 18.12
C LYS A 161 36.05 35.04 16.70
N ILE A 162 35.37 36.08 16.20
CA ILE A 162 34.85 36.15 14.84
C ILE A 162 35.90 36.81 13.96
N GLY A 163 36.33 36.13 12.89
CA GLY A 163 37.35 36.62 11.96
C GLY A 163 37.06 36.22 10.51
N TYR A 164 37.94 36.64 9.60
CA TYR A 164 37.83 36.32 8.17
C TYR A 164 38.89 35.30 7.75
N LEU A 165 38.54 34.44 6.80
CA LEU A 165 39.45 33.49 6.19
C LEU A 165 40.04 34.06 4.89
N CYS A 166 41.33 33.81 4.66
CA CYS A 166 41.96 34.09 3.37
C CYS A 166 41.35 33.21 2.26
N PRO A 167 41.62 33.48 0.97
CA PRO A 167 41.02 32.71 -0.13
C PRO A 167 41.33 31.20 -0.08
N SER A 168 42.54 30.80 0.32
CA SER A 168 42.91 29.38 0.43
C SER A 168 42.19 28.68 1.58
N CYS A 169 42.17 29.27 2.78
CA CYS A 169 41.41 28.74 3.93
C CYS A 169 39.89 28.76 3.66
N THR A 170 39.37 29.75 2.95
CA THR A 170 37.96 29.80 2.55
C THR A 170 37.63 28.63 1.62
N LYS A 171 38.48 28.31 0.63
CA LYS A 171 38.31 27.13 -0.24
C LYS A 171 38.31 25.82 0.57
N ILE A 172 39.21 25.69 1.54
CA ILE A 172 39.29 24.50 2.43
C ILE A 172 38.01 24.37 3.26
N GLN A 173 37.53 25.47 3.86
CA GLN A 173 36.33 25.47 4.67
C GLN A 173 35.06 25.16 3.85
N ILE A 174 34.94 25.74 2.65
CA ILE A 174 33.85 25.41 1.73
C ILE A 174 33.90 23.92 1.34
N ARG A 175 35.09 23.36 1.07
CA ARG A 175 35.26 21.93 0.79
C ARG A 175 34.83 21.06 1.97
N ARG A 176 35.21 21.41 3.20
CA ARG A 176 34.77 20.72 4.43
C ARG A 176 33.26 20.76 4.60
N GLU A 177 32.62 21.92 4.38
CA GLU A 177 31.17 22.05 4.46
C GLU A 177 30.44 21.28 3.36
N ARG A 178 30.97 21.25 2.14
CA ARG A 178 30.43 20.42 1.04
C ARG A 178 30.51 18.93 1.40
N LEU A 179 31.63 18.46 1.95
CA LEU A 179 31.78 17.08 2.41
C LEU A 179 30.84 16.75 3.56
N ALA A 180 30.68 17.64 4.55
CA ALA A 180 29.74 17.47 5.65
C ALA A 180 28.29 17.37 5.14
N LYS A 181 27.88 18.24 4.22
CA LYS A 181 26.57 18.16 3.56
C LYS A 181 26.39 16.86 2.77
N LYS A 182 27.42 16.42 2.03
CA LYS A 182 27.39 15.13 1.30
C LYS A 182 27.18 13.95 2.24
N HIS A 183 27.92 13.90 3.36
CA HIS A 183 27.74 12.87 4.38
C HIS A 183 26.36 12.92 5.03
N GLU A 184 25.81 14.11 5.28
CA GLU A 184 24.46 14.26 5.83
C GLU A 184 23.38 13.75 4.86
N ILE A 185 23.50 14.08 3.57
CA ILE A 185 22.61 13.59 2.51
C ILE A 185 22.71 12.07 2.37
N GLU A 186 23.92 11.51 2.35
CA GLU A 186 24.15 10.05 2.30
C GLU A 186 23.57 9.35 3.54
N ALA A 187 23.77 9.92 4.73
CA ALA A 187 23.18 9.41 5.97
C ALA A 187 21.64 9.46 5.93
N ARG A 188 21.05 10.52 5.36
CA ARG A 188 19.59 10.62 5.15
C ARG A 188 19.09 9.58 4.14
N LYS A 189 19.78 9.40 3.00
CA LYS A 189 19.45 8.36 2.00
C LYS A 189 19.53 6.97 2.62
N ARG A 190 20.54 6.69 3.45
CA ARG A 190 20.68 5.41 4.17
C ARG A 190 19.56 5.20 5.17
N ARG A 191 19.21 6.20 5.97
CA ARG A 191 18.06 6.16 6.90
C ARG A 191 16.74 5.88 6.16
N LYS A 192 16.48 6.57 5.04
CA LYS A 192 15.30 6.33 4.20
C LYS A 192 15.25 4.89 3.69
N LYS A 193 16.37 4.34 3.19
CA LYS A 193 16.45 2.94 2.73
C LYS A 193 16.18 1.92 3.85
N ILE A 194 16.71 2.17 5.05
CA ILE A 194 16.48 1.30 6.22
C ILE A 194 15.01 1.36 6.64
N ALA A 195 14.42 2.56 6.71
CA ALA A 195 13.01 2.74 7.03
C ALA A 195 12.10 2.04 6.00
N THR A 196 12.37 2.18 4.70
CA THR A 196 11.61 1.47 3.67
C THR A 196 11.72 -0.04 3.80
N ALA A 197 12.90 -0.57 4.13
CA ALA A 197 13.10 -2.00 4.32
C ALA A 197 12.37 -2.53 5.56
N LEU A 198 12.33 -1.74 6.64
CA LEU A 198 11.57 -2.01 7.85
C LEU A 198 10.06 -2.06 7.56
N LEU A 199 9.51 -1.10 6.82
CA LEU A 199 8.10 -1.10 6.39
C LEU A 199 7.76 -2.34 5.55
N ASP A 200 8.71 -2.76 4.69
CA ASP A 200 8.62 -3.96 3.86
C ASP A 200 8.77 -5.28 4.66
N LYS A 201 8.90 -5.20 6.00
CA LYS A 201 9.12 -6.34 6.91
C LYS A 201 10.41 -7.13 6.60
N LYS A 202 11.43 -6.47 6.03
CA LYS A 202 12.71 -7.10 5.66
C LYS A 202 13.83 -6.69 6.61
N LYS A 203 14.56 -7.69 7.13
CA LYS A 203 15.87 -7.45 7.75
C LYS A 203 16.89 -7.07 6.68
N PHE A 204 17.64 -5.99 6.88
CA PHE A 204 18.75 -5.60 6.00
C PHE A 204 19.85 -6.67 6.10
N LYS A 205 19.81 -7.67 5.21
CA LYS A 205 20.88 -8.65 5.02
C LYS A 205 21.71 -8.22 3.82
N LEU A 206 23.02 -8.47 3.87
CA LEU A 206 23.87 -8.35 2.69
C LEU A 206 23.29 -9.26 1.59
N PRO A 207 22.96 -8.73 0.40
CA PRO A 207 22.43 -9.53 -0.68
C PRO A 207 23.42 -10.62 -1.07
N SER A 208 22.93 -11.81 -1.38
CA SER A 208 23.76 -12.88 -1.92
C SER A 208 24.25 -12.50 -3.34
N LEU A 209 25.31 -13.14 -3.83
CA LEU A 209 25.74 -12.96 -5.22
C LEU A 209 24.58 -13.25 -6.21
N GLN A 210 23.76 -14.25 -5.89
CA GLN A 210 22.55 -14.58 -6.65
C GLN A 210 21.54 -13.43 -6.66
N ASP A 211 21.34 -12.72 -5.54
CA ASP A 211 20.48 -11.54 -5.48
C ASP A 211 21.02 -10.41 -6.35
N PHE A 212 22.35 -10.20 -6.36
CA PHE A 212 22.99 -9.23 -7.26
C PHE A 212 22.79 -9.61 -8.73
N CYS A 213 22.96 -10.87 -9.10
CA CYS A 213 22.69 -11.33 -10.47
C CYS A 213 21.23 -11.11 -10.87
N ILE A 214 20.28 -11.45 -9.98
CA ILE A 214 18.84 -11.22 -10.20
C ILE A 214 18.54 -9.73 -10.35
N ASP A 215 19.16 -8.86 -9.55
CA ASP A 215 19.00 -7.41 -9.65
C ASP A 215 19.52 -6.87 -11.00
N ILE A 216 20.67 -7.36 -11.48
CA ILE A 216 21.22 -7.00 -12.81
C ILE A 216 20.27 -7.46 -13.92
N ILE A 217 19.76 -8.70 -13.86
CA ILE A 217 18.80 -9.23 -14.83
C ILE A 217 17.53 -8.37 -14.84
N THR A 218 17.01 -8.03 -13.66
CA THR A 218 15.77 -7.24 -13.53
C THR A 218 15.96 -5.83 -14.09
N LYS A 219 17.11 -5.20 -13.87
CA LYS A 219 17.42 -3.85 -14.40
C LYS A 219 17.53 -3.83 -15.92
N ASN A 220 18.04 -4.90 -16.52
CA ASN A 220 18.23 -5.02 -17.97
C ASN A 220 17.19 -5.95 -18.61
N ILE A 221 16.02 -6.13 -17.99
CA ILE A 221 15.04 -7.14 -18.39
C ILE A 221 14.54 -6.97 -19.83
N ASN A 222 14.55 -5.74 -20.35
CA ASN A 222 14.12 -5.44 -21.72
C ASN A 222 15.08 -5.99 -22.78
N ASP A 223 16.35 -6.23 -22.41
CA ASP A 223 17.39 -6.76 -23.30
C ASP A 223 17.54 -8.28 -23.12
N VAL A 224 16.77 -8.89 -22.22
CA VAL A 224 16.77 -10.34 -21.98
C VAL A 224 15.80 -11.00 -22.95
N GLU A 225 16.32 -11.76 -23.91
CA GLU A 225 15.50 -12.53 -24.84
C GLU A 225 14.99 -13.84 -24.21
N LEU A 226 15.84 -14.52 -23.44
CA LEU A 226 15.56 -15.79 -22.79
C LEU A 226 16.30 -15.87 -21.44
N LEU A 227 15.62 -16.39 -20.41
CA LEU A 227 16.24 -16.62 -19.10
C LEU A 227 17.14 -17.86 -19.05
N GLY A 228 17.06 -18.74 -20.06
CA GLY A 228 17.80 -20.00 -20.12
C GLY A 228 17.39 -20.97 -19.01
N GLU A 229 18.33 -21.81 -18.57
CA GLU A 229 18.14 -22.81 -17.52
C GLU A 229 18.19 -22.17 -16.12
N ILE A 230 17.22 -21.32 -15.83
CA ILE A 230 17.05 -20.77 -14.49
C ILE A 230 16.08 -21.62 -13.68
N GLY A 231 16.47 -22.01 -12.46
CA GLY A 231 15.59 -22.77 -11.57
C GLY A 231 14.27 -22.04 -11.29
N THR A 232 13.18 -22.80 -11.12
CA THR A 232 11.82 -22.27 -10.90
C THR A 232 11.75 -21.26 -9.75
N TYR A 233 12.46 -21.52 -8.65
CA TYR A 233 12.55 -20.61 -7.51
C TYR A 233 13.04 -19.21 -7.92
N ASN A 234 14.07 -19.14 -8.75
CA ASN A 234 14.65 -17.88 -9.22
C ASN A 234 13.75 -17.21 -10.26
N LYS A 235 13.13 -17.99 -11.14
CA LYS A 235 12.14 -17.51 -12.10
C LYS A 235 10.98 -16.79 -11.39
N THR A 236 10.42 -17.41 -10.35
CA THR A 236 9.37 -16.80 -9.53
C THR A 236 9.89 -15.57 -8.78
N LYS A 237 11.12 -15.59 -8.28
CA LYS A 237 11.73 -14.44 -7.60
C LYS A 237 11.92 -13.24 -8.53
N ILE A 238 12.43 -13.44 -9.75
CA ILE A 238 12.53 -12.41 -10.79
C ILE A 238 11.13 -11.87 -11.10
N CYS A 239 10.14 -12.75 -11.33
CA CYS A 239 8.78 -12.34 -11.61
C CYS A 239 8.18 -11.48 -10.48
N ARG A 240 8.42 -11.83 -9.21
CA ARG A 240 7.98 -11.04 -8.05
C ARG A 240 8.65 -9.66 -8.01
N ILE A 241 9.93 -9.57 -8.33
CA ILE A 241 10.65 -8.29 -8.37
C ILE A 241 10.13 -7.42 -9.52
N LEU A 242 9.92 -8.01 -10.71
CA LEU A 242 9.33 -7.28 -11.85
C LEU A 242 7.93 -6.77 -11.54
N ALA A 243 7.09 -7.57 -10.88
CA ALA A 243 5.77 -7.14 -10.43
C ALA A 243 5.87 -5.98 -9.42
N LYS A 244 6.76 -6.06 -8.43
CA LYS A 244 7.00 -4.96 -7.47
C LYS A 244 7.48 -3.68 -8.15
N ASN A 245 8.31 -3.80 -9.18
CA ASN A 245 8.79 -2.68 -9.99
C ASN A 245 7.82 -2.29 -11.11
N ARG A 246 6.60 -2.86 -11.15
CA ARG A 246 5.57 -2.62 -12.18
C ARG A 246 6.11 -2.75 -13.62
N SER A 247 7.00 -3.69 -13.81
CA SER A 247 7.77 -3.97 -15.03
C SER A 247 7.41 -5.30 -15.70
N LEU A 248 6.46 -6.05 -15.12
CA LEU A 248 5.84 -7.20 -15.78
C LEU A 248 4.82 -6.70 -16.83
N ASN A 249 5.05 -7.01 -18.10
CA ASN A 249 4.28 -6.51 -19.25
C ASN A 249 4.33 -7.48 -20.43
N ASP A 250 3.67 -7.15 -21.55
CA ASP A 250 3.55 -7.99 -22.75
C ASP A 250 4.87 -8.51 -23.33
N LYS A 251 5.94 -7.73 -23.19
CA LYS A 251 7.28 -8.12 -23.65
C LYS A 251 7.93 -9.11 -22.69
N THR A 252 7.83 -8.86 -21.39
CA THR A 252 8.52 -9.65 -20.35
C THR A 252 7.77 -10.92 -19.96
N VAL A 253 6.45 -11.00 -20.18
CA VAL A 253 5.64 -12.20 -19.88
C VAL A 253 6.14 -13.43 -20.59
N GLY A 254 6.58 -13.30 -21.86
CA GLY A 254 7.09 -14.42 -22.66
C GLY A 254 8.26 -15.16 -22.02
N LEU A 255 9.09 -14.45 -21.23
CA LEU A 255 10.23 -15.04 -20.50
C LEU A 255 9.80 -16.06 -19.46
N PHE A 256 8.54 -15.98 -19.01
CA PHE A 256 8.01 -16.83 -17.96
C PHE A 256 7.23 -18.03 -18.48
N LEU A 257 6.96 -18.09 -19.78
CA LEU A 257 6.15 -19.14 -20.38
C LEU A 257 7.03 -20.26 -20.92
N ASP A 258 6.72 -21.50 -20.57
CA ASP A 258 7.40 -22.70 -21.06
C ASP A 258 6.43 -23.88 -21.03
N ASN A 259 6.55 -24.79 -21.99
CA ASN A 259 5.71 -25.97 -22.18
C ASN A 259 5.75 -26.95 -20.98
N ASN A 260 6.83 -26.93 -20.21
CA ASN A 260 6.98 -27.74 -19.01
C ASN A 260 6.56 -27.02 -17.71
N THR A 261 6.03 -25.80 -17.80
CA THR A 261 5.58 -25.04 -16.63
C THR A 261 4.33 -25.69 -16.03
N THR A 262 4.44 -26.14 -14.78
CA THR A 262 3.32 -26.72 -14.01
C THR A 262 2.65 -25.71 -13.07
N SER A 263 3.39 -24.68 -12.63
CA SER A 263 2.88 -23.62 -11.76
C SER A 263 3.36 -22.26 -12.27
N LEU A 264 2.44 -21.32 -12.40
CA LEU A 264 2.70 -19.95 -12.86
C LEU A 264 2.02 -18.94 -11.93
N GLU A 265 2.81 -18.00 -11.42
CA GLU A 265 2.35 -16.96 -10.50
C GLU A 265 2.76 -15.57 -11.02
N PHE A 266 1.77 -14.74 -11.38
CA PHE A 266 1.97 -13.34 -11.70
C PHE A 266 1.32 -12.45 -10.63
N TRP A 267 2.13 -11.56 -10.05
CA TRP A 267 1.74 -10.78 -8.86
C TRP A 267 1.15 -9.40 -9.18
N ASP A 268 1.52 -8.82 -10.32
CA ASP A 268 0.94 -7.58 -10.88
C ASP A 268 0.80 -7.75 -12.39
N CYS A 269 -0.43 -8.06 -12.83
CA CYS A 269 -0.76 -8.27 -14.24
C CYS A 269 -1.37 -7.02 -14.91
N CYS A 270 -1.31 -5.83 -14.30
CA CYS A 270 -2.02 -4.65 -14.80
C CYS A 270 -1.55 -4.19 -16.19
N LYS A 271 -0.30 -4.48 -16.56
CA LYS A 271 0.31 -4.10 -17.85
C LYS A 271 0.41 -5.28 -18.83
N ILE A 272 -0.32 -6.38 -18.59
CA ILE A 272 -0.39 -7.52 -19.50
C ILE A 272 -1.72 -7.43 -20.27
N ASP A 273 -1.64 -7.39 -21.59
CA ASP A 273 -2.76 -7.31 -22.49
C ASP A 273 -3.45 -8.67 -22.70
N LYS A 274 -4.63 -8.62 -23.31
CA LYS A 274 -5.43 -9.80 -23.66
C LYS A 274 -4.63 -10.82 -24.48
N ASN A 275 -3.87 -10.37 -25.48
CA ASN A 275 -3.14 -11.27 -26.38
C ASN A 275 -2.01 -12.00 -25.64
N SER A 276 -1.34 -11.33 -24.71
CA SER A 276 -0.27 -11.92 -23.92
C SER A 276 -0.79 -12.86 -22.83
N LEU A 277 -2.02 -12.66 -22.35
CA LEU A 277 -2.70 -13.64 -21.49
C LEU A 277 -3.07 -14.92 -22.26
N ASP A 278 -3.48 -14.83 -23.53
CA ASP A 278 -3.73 -16.01 -24.37
C ASP A 278 -2.46 -16.87 -24.55
N LYS A 279 -1.29 -16.24 -24.60
CA LYS A 279 0.01 -16.94 -24.67
C LYS A 279 0.19 -17.92 -23.51
N ILE A 280 -0.38 -17.66 -22.32
CA ILE A 280 -0.27 -18.57 -21.18
C ILE A 280 -0.83 -19.95 -21.55
N ALA A 281 -2.06 -19.99 -22.06
CA ALA A 281 -2.71 -21.23 -22.47
C ALA A 281 -2.11 -21.85 -23.74
N ALA A 282 -1.55 -21.04 -24.63
CA ALA A 282 -0.89 -21.53 -25.84
C ALA A 282 0.46 -22.22 -25.54
N TYR A 283 1.28 -21.63 -24.65
CA TYR A 283 2.63 -22.10 -24.37
C TYR A 283 2.76 -22.98 -23.13
N CYS A 284 1.78 -23.01 -22.22
CA CYS A 284 1.82 -23.80 -20.98
C CYS A 284 0.65 -24.81 -20.90
N PRO A 285 0.55 -25.82 -21.78
CA PRO A 285 -0.58 -26.77 -21.77
C PRO A 285 -0.58 -27.73 -20.58
N LYS A 286 0.56 -27.93 -19.91
CA LYS A 286 0.69 -28.80 -18.71
C LYS A 286 0.46 -28.06 -17.39
N LEU A 287 -0.06 -26.84 -17.43
CA LEU A 287 -0.23 -26.01 -16.25
C LEU A 287 -1.24 -26.64 -15.28
N GLU A 288 -0.84 -26.79 -14.02
CA GLU A 288 -1.69 -27.30 -12.94
C GLU A 288 -2.13 -26.19 -11.97
N TYR A 289 -1.30 -25.16 -11.78
CA TYR A 289 -1.54 -24.05 -10.86
C TYR A 289 -1.34 -22.71 -11.58
N LEU A 290 -2.38 -21.87 -11.59
CA LEU A 290 -2.35 -20.54 -12.19
C LEU A 290 -2.77 -19.48 -11.17
N THR A 291 -1.89 -18.53 -10.88
CA THR A 291 -2.21 -17.35 -10.07
C THR A 291 -1.99 -16.09 -10.88
N LEU A 292 -3.04 -15.30 -11.06
CA LEU A 292 -3.01 -14.00 -11.72
C LEU A 292 -3.55 -12.93 -10.77
N ASN A 293 -2.66 -12.12 -10.21
CA ASN A 293 -3.03 -11.00 -9.36
C ASN A 293 -3.07 -9.68 -10.15
N MET A 294 -4.01 -8.82 -9.77
CA MET A 294 -4.27 -7.54 -10.45
C MET A 294 -4.50 -7.72 -11.96
N CYS A 295 -5.24 -8.77 -12.33
CA CYS A 295 -5.50 -9.17 -13.71
C CYS A 295 -6.69 -8.42 -14.34
N GLY A 296 -6.66 -7.09 -14.27
CA GLY A 296 -7.74 -6.21 -14.74
C GLY A 296 -8.00 -6.27 -16.25
N GLN A 297 -7.05 -6.77 -17.04
CA GLN A 297 -7.16 -6.91 -18.49
C GLN A 297 -7.55 -8.33 -18.95
N LEU A 298 -7.89 -9.24 -18.03
CA LEU A 298 -8.33 -10.59 -18.37
C LEU A 298 -9.77 -10.57 -18.91
N HIS A 299 -9.96 -10.93 -20.17
CA HIS A 299 -11.25 -10.89 -20.87
C HIS A 299 -11.92 -12.27 -20.94
N ASN A 300 -13.21 -12.26 -21.30
CA ASN A 300 -14.03 -13.46 -21.55
C ASN A 300 -13.35 -14.49 -22.46
N ASP A 301 -12.78 -14.04 -23.60
CA ASP A 301 -12.15 -14.94 -24.56
C ASP A 301 -10.93 -15.65 -23.98
N ASN A 302 -10.16 -14.98 -23.10
CA ASN A 302 -9.03 -15.59 -22.43
C ASN A 302 -9.49 -16.71 -21.51
N LEU A 303 -10.51 -16.46 -20.67
CA LEU A 303 -11.04 -17.46 -19.76
C LEU A 303 -11.62 -18.65 -20.51
N LYS A 304 -12.34 -18.38 -21.61
CA LYS A 304 -12.85 -19.44 -22.50
C LYS A 304 -11.70 -20.24 -23.10
N TYR A 305 -10.64 -19.58 -23.56
CA TYR A 305 -9.46 -20.26 -24.10
C TYR A 305 -8.77 -21.12 -23.03
N PHE A 306 -8.65 -20.61 -21.80
CA PHE A 306 -8.12 -21.36 -20.66
C PHE A 306 -8.94 -22.64 -20.41
N GLY A 307 -10.27 -22.54 -20.41
CA GLY A 307 -11.19 -23.68 -20.29
C GLY A 307 -11.07 -24.73 -21.41
N THR A 308 -10.48 -24.39 -22.56
CA THR A 308 -10.25 -25.34 -23.67
C THR A 308 -8.86 -25.96 -23.70
N LYS A 309 -7.84 -25.25 -23.21
CA LYS A 309 -6.43 -25.67 -23.37
C LYS A 309 -5.79 -26.19 -22.09
N LEU A 310 -6.16 -25.65 -20.93
CA LEU A 310 -5.50 -25.96 -19.65
C LEU A 310 -6.13 -27.19 -18.97
N ASN A 311 -6.19 -28.32 -19.67
CA ASN A 311 -6.93 -29.50 -19.21
C ASN A 311 -6.40 -30.14 -17.90
N ASN A 312 -5.15 -29.84 -17.52
CA ASN A 312 -4.52 -30.33 -16.28
C ASN A 312 -4.66 -29.34 -15.11
N LEU A 313 -5.35 -28.21 -15.30
CA LEU A 313 -5.44 -27.17 -14.29
C LEU A 313 -6.27 -27.66 -13.10
N LYS A 314 -5.63 -27.67 -11.93
CA LYS A 314 -6.23 -28.04 -10.63
C LYS A 314 -6.52 -26.82 -9.78
N SER A 315 -5.79 -25.72 -10.01
CA SER A 315 -5.90 -24.50 -9.22
C SER A 315 -5.90 -23.26 -10.09
N ILE A 316 -6.88 -22.40 -9.88
CA ILE A 316 -6.93 -21.07 -10.46
C ILE A 316 -7.19 -20.03 -9.36
N SER A 317 -6.32 -19.03 -9.28
CA SER A 317 -6.43 -17.90 -8.35
C SER A 317 -6.39 -16.59 -9.12
N LEU A 318 -7.52 -15.89 -9.17
CA LEU A 318 -7.65 -14.61 -9.86
C LEU A 318 -7.98 -13.50 -8.86
N ASN A 319 -7.29 -12.36 -8.98
CA ASN A 319 -7.57 -11.17 -8.20
C ASN A 319 -7.73 -9.96 -9.12
N GLY A 320 -8.90 -9.33 -9.08
CA GLY A 320 -9.27 -8.23 -9.97
C GLY A 320 -9.65 -8.60 -11.40
N PRO A 321 -10.29 -9.74 -11.73
CA PRO A 321 -10.78 -10.01 -13.09
C PRO A 321 -12.11 -9.25 -13.34
N PHE A 322 -12.03 -7.93 -13.49
CA PHE A 322 -13.22 -7.06 -13.57
C PHE A 322 -13.97 -7.11 -14.91
N LEU A 323 -13.35 -7.66 -15.97
CA LEU A 323 -13.92 -7.68 -17.31
C LEU A 323 -14.65 -8.99 -17.66
N ILE A 324 -14.47 -10.04 -16.85
CA ILE A 324 -15.11 -11.33 -17.07
C ILE A 324 -16.58 -11.22 -16.70
N ASN A 325 -17.47 -11.57 -17.63
CA ASN A 325 -18.91 -11.61 -17.37
C ASN A 325 -19.34 -12.95 -16.75
N ASP A 326 -20.55 -12.95 -16.21
CA ASP A 326 -21.13 -14.10 -15.52
C ASP A 326 -21.24 -15.35 -16.42
N GLU A 327 -21.70 -15.17 -17.67
CA GLU A 327 -21.81 -16.27 -18.65
C GLU A 327 -20.45 -16.95 -18.92
N SER A 328 -19.35 -16.19 -18.98
CA SER A 328 -18.02 -16.78 -19.22
C SER A 328 -17.54 -17.62 -18.05
N TRP A 329 -17.91 -17.26 -16.82
CA TRP A 329 -17.64 -18.07 -15.64
C TRP A 329 -18.39 -19.39 -15.68
N GLN A 330 -19.69 -19.35 -15.99
CA GLN A 330 -20.50 -20.55 -16.14
C GLN A 330 -19.89 -21.49 -17.20
N LEU A 331 -19.58 -20.98 -18.39
CA LEU A 331 -18.92 -21.75 -19.46
C LEU A 331 -17.57 -22.33 -19.05
N PHE A 332 -16.80 -21.61 -18.22
CA PHE A 332 -15.52 -22.10 -17.71
C PHE A 332 -15.72 -23.26 -16.74
N PHE A 333 -16.69 -23.20 -15.83
CA PHE A 333 -16.96 -24.29 -14.88
C PHE A 333 -17.60 -25.51 -15.53
N GLU A 334 -18.41 -25.33 -16.58
CA GLU A 334 -18.97 -26.42 -17.39
C GLU A 334 -17.91 -27.15 -18.23
N SER A 335 -16.78 -26.48 -18.50
CA SER A 335 -15.68 -27.04 -19.28
C SER A 335 -14.99 -28.23 -18.57
N ASN A 336 -14.17 -28.96 -19.31
CA ASN A 336 -13.39 -30.07 -18.76
C ASN A 336 -12.38 -29.61 -17.70
N VAL A 337 -11.97 -28.34 -17.76
CA VAL A 337 -11.10 -27.72 -16.76
C VAL A 337 -11.81 -27.55 -15.43
N GLY A 338 -13.05 -27.04 -15.44
CA GLY A 338 -13.85 -26.84 -14.23
C GLY A 338 -13.96 -28.12 -13.39
N LYS A 339 -14.27 -29.23 -14.04
CA LYS A 339 -14.41 -30.56 -13.39
C LYS A 339 -13.14 -31.05 -12.68
N ASN A 340 -11.97 -30.60 -13.11
CA ASN A 340 -10.67 -30.96 -12.53
C ASN A 340 -10.21 -30.01 -11.41
N LEU A 341 -10.92 -28.90 -11.19
CA LEU A 341 -10.53 -27.91 -10.19
C LEU A 341 -10.68 -28.46 -8.78
N LYS A 342 -9.60 -28.30 -8.03
CA LYS A 342 -9.51 -28.54 -6.58
C LYS A 342 -9.42 -27.25 -5.79
N HIS A 343 -8.90 -26.19 -6.40
CA HIS A 343 -8.69 -24.91 -5.73
C HIS A 343 -9.21 -23.78 -6.62
N PHE A 344 -10.21 -23.06 -6.13
CA PHE A 344 -10.75 -21.89 -6.80
C PHE A 344 -10.66 -20.68 -5.87
N HIS A 345 -9.91 -19.67 -6.28
CA HIS A 345 -9.79 -18.44 -5.52
C HIS A 345 -10.15 -17.24 -6.38
N LEU A 346 -11.17 -16.51 -5.94
CA LEU A 346 -11.61 -15.31 -6.62
C LEU A 346 -11.68 -14.15 -5.63
N ARG A 347 -10.98 -13.07 -5.97
CA ARG A 347 -10.94 -11.85 -5.15
C ARG A 347 -11.23 -10.60 -5.99
N ASN A 348 -11.91 -9.64 -5.38
CA ASN A 348 -12.16 -8.31 -5.92
C ASN A 348 -12.78 -8.35 -7.33
N THR A 349 -14.04 -8.77 -7.44
CA THR A 349 -14.79 -8.60 -8.70
C THR A 349 -16.27 -8.46 -8.43
N HIS A 350 -16.94 -7.57 -9.15
CA HIS A 350 -18.38 -7.33 -9.05
C HIS A 350 -19.18 -8.07 -10.14
N ARG A 351 -18.51 -8.79 -11.05
CA ARG A 351 -19.13 -9.46 -12.21
C ARG A 351 -19.23 -10.98 -12.08
N PHE A 352 -18.98 -11.49 -10.88
CA PHE A 352 -19.22 -12.88 -10.52
C PHE A 352 -20.54 -12.93 -9.74
N ASN A 353 -21.60 -13.42 -10.36
CA ASN A 353 -22.94 -13.40 -9.79
C ASN A 353 -23.35 -14.78 -9.25
N ASN A 354 -24.56 -14.81 -8.70
CA ASN A 354 -25.19 -15.97 -8.10
C ASN A 354 -25.20 -17.20 -9.04
N ASP A 355 -25.53 -17.02 -10.33
CA ASP A 355 -25.62 -18.14 -11.28
C ASP A 355 -24.24 -18.79 -11.50
N SER A 356 -23.17 -18.00 -11.62
CA SER A 356 -21.80 -18.52 -11.67
C SER A 356 -21.41 -19.32 -10.43
N LEU A 357 -21.84 -18.91 -9.24
CA LEU A 357 -21.59 -19.66 -8.02
C LEU A 357 -22.35 -20.98 -8.01
N VAL A 358 -23.62 -20.99 -8.45
CA VAL A 358 -24.39 -22.23 -8.61
C VAL A 358 -23.69 -23.18 -9.59
N THR A 359 -23.30 -22.70 -10.78
CA THR A 359 -22.60 -23.53 -11.77
C THR A 359 -21.25 -24.04 -11.25
N LEU A 360 -20.49 -23.23 -10.49
CA LEU A 360 -19.27 -23.66 -9.81
C LEU A 360 -19.56 -24.84 -8.86
N LEU A 361 -20.58 -24.71 -8.02
CA LEU A 361 -20.92 -25.73 -7.02
C LEU A 361 -21.40 -27.03 -7.67
N GLU A 362 -22.24 -26.94 -8.69
CA GLU A 362 -22.77 -28.11 -9.42
C GLU A 362 -21.67 -28.89 -10.16
N ASN A 363 -20.71 -28.19 -10.77
CA ASN A 363 -19.70 -28.83 -11.63
C ASN A 363 -18.39 -29.16 -10.89
N CYS A 364 -18.02 -28.37 -9.89
CA CYS A 364 -16.71 -28.45 -9.24
C CYS A 364 -16.81 -28.81 -7.75
N GLY A 365 -17.97 -28.58 -7.10
CA GLY A 365 -18.10 -28.58 -5.64
C GLY A 365 -17.55 -29.80 -4.92
N GLN A 366 -17.83 -31.01 -5.43
CA GLN A 366 -17.38 -32.27 -4.79
C GLN A 366 -15.86 -32.45 -4.79
N ASN A 367 -15.16 -31.85 -5.76
CA ASN A 367 -13.71 -31.96 -5.93
C ASN A 367 -12.95 -30.80 -5.25
N LEU A 368 -13.64 -29.74 -4.84
CA LEU A 368 -13.02 -28.56 -4.25
C LEU A 368 -12.46 -28.87 -2.85
N GLU A 369 -11.15 -28.70 -2.72
CA GLU A 369 -10.40 -28.71 -1.47
C GLU A 369 -10.16 -27.29 -0.96
N SER A 370 -10.17 -26.27 -1.83
CA SER A 370 -10.06 -24.88 -1.40
C SER A 370 -10.95 -23.93 -2.17
N LEU A 371 -11.64 -23.06 -1.45
CA LEU A 371 -12.50 -22.03 -2.00
C LEU A 371 -12.20 -20.67 -1.34
N THR A 372 -11.94 -19.65 -2.15
CA THR A 372 -11.95 -18.26 -1.71
C THR A 372 -12.98 -17.44 -2.48
N LEU A 373 -13.87 -16.79 -1.72
CA LEU A 373 -14.81 -15.79 -2.16
C LEU A 373 -14.55 -14.49 -1.37
N SER A 374 -13.77 -13.57 -1.94
CA SER A 374 -13.40 -12.32 -1.25
C SER A 374 -13.83 -11.09 -2.02
N ARG A 375 -14.63 -10.21 -1.39
CA ARG A 375 -15.10 -8.93 -2.00
C ARG A 375 -15.75 -9.17 -3.36
N LEU A 376 -16.79 -10.01 -3.35
CA LEU A 376 -17.55 -10.39 -4.54
C LEU A 376 -18.94 -9.74 -4.52
N ASP A 377 -19.02 -8.51 -5.00
CA ASP A 377 -20.25 -7.69 -4.89
C ASP A 377 -21.41 -8.21 -5.75
N GLY A 378 -21.12 -9.06 -6.74
CA GLY A 378 -22.14 -9.73 -7.56
C GLY A 378 -22.89 -10.86 -6.81
N LEU A 379 -22.33 -11.37 -5.71
CA LEU A 379 -22.96 -12.38 -4.86
C LEU A 379 -23.85 -11.73 -3.81
N ASN A 380 -25.14 -11.69 -4.08
CA ASN A 380 -26.12 -10.95 -3.28
C ASN A 380 -27.32 -11.78 -2.81
N SER A 381 -27.31 -13.09 -3.07
CA SER A 381 -28.40 -13.99 -2.69
C SER A 381 -27.97 -14.93 -1.56
N LYS A 382 -28.58 -14.76 -0.38
CA LYS A 382 -28.39 -15.68 0.76
C LYS A 382 -28.70 -17.14 0.41
N PRO A 383 -29.82 -17.47 -0.26
CA PRO A 383 -30.11 -18.85 -0.66
C PRO A 383 -29.00 -19.53 -1.46
N VAL A 384 -28.16 -18.78 -2.18
CA VAL A 384 -27.05 -19.34 -2.95
C VAL A 384 -25.86 -19.66 -2.04
N TYR A 385 -25.59 -18.82 -1.03
CA TYR A 385 -24.62 -19.17 0.02
C TYR A 385 -25.08 -20.40 0.82
N ASP A 386 -26.38 -20.54 1.06
CA ASP A 386 -26.96 -21.70 1.74
C ASP A 386 -26.79 -23.01 0.96
N LEU A 387 -26.42 -22.96 -0.33
CA LEU A 387 -26.06 -24.15 -1.10
C LEU A 387 -24.64 -24.66 -0.79
N LEU A 388 -23.74 -23.84 -0.26
CA LEU A 388 -22.34 -24.22 -0.04
C LEU A 388 -22.19 -25.54 0.75
N PRO A 389 -22.88 -25.74 1.90
CA PRO A 389 -22.76 -26.99 2.64
C PRO A 389 -23.23 -28.21 1.83
N HIS A 390 -24.18 -28.05 0.90
CA HIS A 390 -24.70 -29.18 0.13
C HIS A 390 -23.73 -29.72 -0.93
N PHE A 391 -22.82 -28.88 -1.42
CA PHE A 391 -21.90 -29.26 -2.50
C PHE A 391 -20.45 -29.47 -2.03
N LEU A 392 -20.05 -28.87 -0.91
CA LEU A 392 -18.66 -28.82 -0.47
C LEU A 392 -18.39 -29.81 0.67
N SER A 393 -17.83 -30.98 0.35
CA SER A 393 -17.60 -32.07 1.32
C SER A 393 -16.12 -32.34 1.65
N ASN A 394 -15.17 -31.79 0.89
CA ASN A 394 -13.73 -32.09 1.06
C ASN A 394 -12.87 -30.84 1.32
N LEU A 395 -13.45 -29.78 1.90
CA LEU A 395 -12.76 -28.50 2.06
C LEU A 395 -11.65 -28.57 3.13
N ARG A 396 -10.45 -28.18 2.71
CA ARG A 396 -9.29 -27.94 3.58
C ARG A 396 -9.11 -26.46 3.92
N ASN A 397 -9.50 -25.58 3.00
CA ASN A 397 -9.27 -24.16 3.10
C ASN A 397 -10.51 -23.39 2.61
N LEU A 398 -11.18 -22.68 3.51
CA LEU A 398 -12.31 -21.81 3.19
C LEU A 398 -11.97 -20.36 3.53
N GLU A 399 -12.19 -19.47 2.57
CA GLU A 399 -12.22 -18.03 2.79
C GLU A 399 -13.51 -17.46 2.21
N ILE A 400 -14.36 -16.90 3.07
CA ILE A 400 -15.48 -16.05 2.68
C ILE A 400 -15.25 -14.73 3.38
N SER A 401 -14.87 -13.68 2.64
CA SER A 401 -14.45 -12.42 3.26
C SER A 401 -15.07 -11.20 2.59
N SER A 402 -15.48 -10.23 3.42
CA SER A 402 -16.14 -8.99 2.99
C SER A 402 -17.32 -9.23 2.02
N PRO A 403 -18.35 -10.00 2.42
CA PRO A 403 -19.59 -10.10 1.65
C PRO A 403 -20.24 -8.72 1.49
N HIS A 404 -20.94 -8.50 0.37
CA HIS A 404 -21.53 -7.20 0.04
C HIS A 404 -22.60 -6.73 1.03
N HIS A 405 -23.37 -7.68 1.58
CA HIS A 405 -24.39 -7.43 2.59
C HIS A 405 -24.13 -8.30 3.81
N GLU A 406 -24.37 -7.72 4.99
CA GLU A 406 -24.13 -8.31 6.31
C GLU A 406 -24.89 -9.62 6.52
N ASN A 407 -26.11 -9.71 5.97
CA ASN A 407 -27.04 -10.83 6.18
C ASN A 407 -26.86 -12.00 5.19
N LEU A 408 -25.80 -12.00 4.37
CA LEU A 408 -25.59 -13.07 3.39
C LEU A 408 -25.04 -14.34 4.05
N ILE A 409 -24.23 -14.18 5.09
CA ILE A 409 -23.58 -15.26 5.82
C ILE A 409 -24.14 -15.26 7.24
N ASP A 410 -24.73 -16.38 7.65
CA ASP A 410 -25.24 -16.59 9.00
C ASP A 410 -24.54 -17.78 9.69
N ASP A 411 -24.81 -17.91 10.98
CA ASP A 411 -24.22 -18.95 11.81
C ASP A 411 -24.56 -20.35 11.29
N ASP A 412 -25.83 -20.60 10.96
CA ASP A 412 -26.33 -21.93 10.56
C ASP A 412 -25.65 -22.42 9.27
N MET A 413 -25.45 -21.54 8.29
CA MET A 413 -24.74 -21.91 7.06
C MET A 413 -23.29 -22.34 7.35
N ILE A 414 -22.56 -21.58 8.16
CA ILE A 414 -21.16 -21.92 8.51
C ILE A 414 -21.09 -23.18 9.38
N ILE A 415 -21.99 -23.33 10.35
CA ILE A 415 -22.05 -24.52 11.23
C ILE A 415 -22.25 -25.78 10.38
N ASN A 416 -23.21 -25.76 9.45
CA ASN A 416 -23.48 -26.89 8.56
C ASN A 416 -22.28 -27.23 7.66
N LEU A 417 -21.58 -26.21 7.15
CA LEU A 417 -20.36 -26.40 6.37
C LEU A 417 -19.26 -27.07 7.21
N LEU A 418 -19.00 -26.54 8.41
CA LEU A 418 -17.99 -27.10 9.30
C LEU A 418 -18.33 -28.53 9.73
N ALA A 419 -19.60 -28.85 9.98
CA ALA A 419 -20.02 -30.19 10.34
C ALA A 419 -19.66 -31.23 9.25
N LEU A 420 -19.77 -30.85 7.98
CA LEU A 420 -19.45 -31.72 6.84
C LEU A 420 -17.95 -31.80 6.54
N ASN A 421 -17.17 -30.78 6.90
CA ASN A 421 -15.73 -30.71 6.61
C ASN A 421 -14.84 -30.84 7.87
N CYS A 422 -15.40 -31.24 9.02
CA CYS A 422 -14.69 -31.23 10.31
C CYS A 422 -13.38 -32.04 10.32
N GLU A 423 -13.32 -33.12 9.54
CA GLU A 423 -12.12 -33.98 9.42
C GLU A 423 -11.06 -33.41 8.47
N THR A 424 -11.42 -32.48 7.59
CA THR A 424 -10.54 -32.01 6.50
C THR A 424 -10.15 -30.54 6.60
N ILE A 425 -10.98 -29.70 7.24
CA ILE A 425 -10.77 -28.25 7.27
C ILE A 425 -9.63 -27.85 8.21
N ASN A 426 -8.64 -27.16 7.64
CA ASN A 426 -7.44 -26.73 8.35
C ASN A 426 -7.35 -25.21 8.44
N SER A 427 -7.98 -24.49 7.51
CA SER A 427 -7.91 -23.03 7.42
C SER A 427 -9.30 -22.44 7.18
N LEU A 428 -9.69 -21.52 8.06
CA LEU A 428 -10.96 -20.82 8.01
C LEU A 428 -10.74 -19.31 8.11
N ASN A 429 -11.18 -18.58 7.09
CA ASN A 429 -11.22 -17.12 7.10
C ASN A 429 -12.67 -16.66 6.85
N LEU A 430 -13.23 -15.92 7.80
CA LEU A 430 -14.57 -15.35 7.77
C LEU A 430 -14.53 -13.83 8.05
N ASP A 431 -13.50 -13.17 7.55
CA ASP A 431 -13.28 -11.75 7.81
C ASP A 431 -14.47 -10.90 7.30
N LYS A 432 -14.99 -10.02 8.16
CA LYS A 432 -16.11 -9.11 7.89
C LYS A 432 -17.44 -9.80 7.56
N CYS A 433 -17.61 -11.06 7.93
CA CYS A 433 -18.92 -11.73 7.92
C CYS A 433 -19.73 -11.31 9.14
N SER A 434 -20.20 -10.05 9.16
CA SER A 434 -20.83 -9.44 10.33
C SER A 434 -22.13 -10.12 10.80
N GLY A 435 -22.77 -10.95 9.98
CA GLY A 435 -23.91 -11.79 10.40
C GLY A 435 -23.55 -12.93 11.36
N LEU A 436 -22.26 -13.20 11.60
CA LEU A 436 -21.80 -14.25 12.51
C LEU A 436 -21.80 -13.80 13.97
N THR A 437 -22.31 -14.65 14.84
CA THR A 437 -22.44 -14.41 16.27
C THR A 437 -21.66 -15.44 17.09
N ASN A 438 -21.75 -15.35 18.42
CA ASN A 438 -21.23 -16.37 19.32
C ASN A 438 -21.81 -17.78 19.07
N LYS A 439 -22.98 -17.90 18.42
CA LYS A 439 -23.57 -19.20 18.06
C LYS A 439 -22.63 -19.99 17.15
N PHE A 440 -22.08 -19.37 16.10
CA PHE A 440 -21.08 -19.99 15.24
C PHE A 440 -19.86 -20.49 16.03
N LEU A 441 -19.39 -19.72 17.00
CA LEU A 441 -18.24 -20.11 17.83
C LEU A 441 -18.55 -21.36 18.67
N ILE A 442 -19.70 -21.36 19.36
CA ILE A 442 -20.08 -22.41 20.31
C ILE A 442 -20.53 -23.69 19.60
N GLU A 443 -21.41 -23.56 18.61
CA GLU A 443 -22.05 -24.70 17.95
C GLU A 443 -21.30 -25.15 16.68
N GLY A 444 -20.47 -24.28 16.11
CA GLY A 444 -19.67 -24.57 14.93
C GLY A 444 -18.22 -24.86 15.29
N LEU A 445 -17.48 -23.78 15.60
CA LEU A 445 -16.03 -23.84 15.76
C LEU A 445 -15.60 -24.79 16.89
N LYS A 446 -16.22 -24.69 18.08
CA LYS A 446 -15.88 -25.55 19.23
C LYS A 446 -16.11 -27.04 18.94
N LEU A 447 -17.19 -27.38 18.24
CA LEU A 447 -17.59 -28.77 18.00
C LEU A 447 -16.87 -29.41 16.81
N PHE A 448 -16.68 -28.65 15.74
CA PHE A 448 -16.22 -29.18 14.45
C PHE A 448 -14.82 -28.71 14.04
N GLY A 449 -14.21 -27.78 14.79
CA GLY A 449 -12.91 -27.21 14.47
C GLY A 449 -11.69 -28.02 14.93
N ALA A 450 -11.77 -29.35 15.01
CA ALA A 450 -10.69 -30.20 15.55
C ALA A 450 -9.35 -30.04 14.79
N ASN A 451 -9.39 -29.91 13.46
CA ASN A 451 -8.20 -29.82 12.60
C ASN A 451 -7.86 -28.37 12.18
N ILE A 452 -8.65 -27.39 12.61
CA ILE A 452 -8.40 -25.99 12.27
C ILE A 452 -7.10 -25.54 12.95
N THR A 453 -6.18 -25.04 12.14
CA THR A 453 -4.90 -24.46 12.59
C THR A 453 -4.80 -22.98 12.23
N LYS A 454 -5.50 -22.56 11.17
CA LYS A 454 -5.55 -21.15 10.74
C LYS A 454 -6.96 -20.59 10.87
N LEU A 455 -7.11 -19.54 11.66
CA LEU A 455 -8.38 -18.90 11.96
C LEU A 455 -8.28 -17.39 11.78
N SER A 456 -9.07 -16.83 10.88
CA SER A 456 -9.20 -15.38 10.69
C SER A 456 -10.66 -14.96 10.83
N LEU A 457 -10.92 -14.08 11.80
CA LEU A 457 -12.24 -13.59 12.19
C LEU A 457 -12.23 -12.06 12.29
N CYS A 458 -11.55 -11.38 11.36
CA CYS A 458 -11.33 -9.94 11.45
C CYS A 458 -12.64 -9.15 11.26
N ASP A 459 -12.76 -8.02 11.95
CA ASP A 459 -13.89 -7.06 11.83
C ASP A 459 -15.25 -7.75 12.12
N LEU A 460 -15.27 -8.74 13.03
CA LEU A 460 -16.51 -9.35 13.55
C LEU A 460 -16.89 -8.65 14.86
N ASP A 461 -17.96 -7.88 14.81
CA ASP A 461 -18.44 -7.00 15.89
C ASP A 461 -19.41 -7.69 16.86
N GLN A 462 -20.13 -8.71 16.38
CA GLN A 462 -21.05 -9.52 17.20
C GLN A 462 -20.38 -10.64 17.99
N ILE A 463 -19.06 -10.82 17.84
CA ILE A 463 -18.29 -11.78 18.64
C ILE A 463 -17.73 -11.07 19.87
N ASP A 464 -17.95 -11.67 21.05
CA ASP A 464 -17.52 -11.12 22.32
C ASP A 464 -16.67 -12.11 23.15
N ASP A 465 -16.35 -11.68 24.37
CA ASP A 465 -15.56 -12.46 25.30
C ASP A 465 -16.23 -13.78 25.71
N GLU A 466 -17.56 -13.82 25.84
CA GLU A 466 -18.28 -15.01 26.27
C GLU A 466 -18.19 -16.09 25.20
N GLY A 467 -18.40 -15.70 23.94
CA GLY A 467 -18.25 -16.60 22.79
C GLY A 467 -16.86 -17.21 22.69
N LEU A 468 -15.82 -16.37 22.64
CA LEU A 468 -14.44 -16.88 22.51
C LEU A 468 -13.99 -17.70 23.72
N LYS A 469 -14.29 -17.23 24.94
CA LYS A 469 -13.98 -18.00 26.16
C LYS A 469 -14.65 -19.37 26.13
N SER A 470 -15.92 -19.44 25.72
CA SER A 470 -16.62 -20.72 25.65
C SER A 470 -15.95 -21.71 24.70
N VAL A 471 -15.34 -21.24 23.61
CA VAL A 471 -14.58 -22.09 22.69
C VAL A 471 -13.32 -22.60 23.37
N PHE A 472 -12.47 -21.69 23.84
CA PHE A 472 -11.13 -22.02 24.33
C PHE A 472 -11.11 -22.64 25.73
N ASP A 473 -12.19 -22.53 26.49
CA ASP A 473 -12.38 -23.27 27.74
C ASP A 473 -12.60 -24.77 27.45
N ASN A 474 -11.54 -25.55 27.68
CA ASN A 474 -11.47 -26.99 27.47
C ASN A 474 -11.71 -27.43 26.01
N TRP A 475 -11.08 -26.76 25.04
CA TRP A 475 -11.16 -27.15 23.61
C TRP A 475 -10.32 -28.40 23.28
N ASN A 476 -10.59 -29.50 23.96
CA ASN A 476 -9.73 -30.68 23.98
C ASN A 476 -9.63 -31.43 22.63
N ILE A 477 -10.53 -31.13 21.69
CA ILE A 477 -10.50 -31.76 20.35
C ILE A 477 -9.48 -31.10 19.42
N ASN A 478 -9.08 -29.85 19.68
CA ASN A 478 -8.16 -29.10 18.83
C ASN A 478 -6.73 -29.18 19.39
N GLY A 479 -5.76 -29.41 18.51
CA GLY A 479 -4.35 -29.54 18.88
C GLY A 479 -3.59 -28.22 19.11
N GLY A 480 -4.26 -27.08 18.95
CA GLY A 480 -3.69 -25.73 18.99
C GLY A 480 -3.68 -25.04 17.63
N LEU A 481 -3.84 -23.71 17.65
CA LEU A 481 -3.82 -22.87 16.44
C LEU A 481 -2.39 -22.42 16.10
N THR A 482 -2.09 -22.28 14.81
CA THR A 482 -0.81 -21.75 14.29
C THR A 482 -0.93 -20.31 13.83
N ASP A 483 -2.04 -19.94 13.20
CA ASP A 483 -2.26 -18.62 12.61
C ASP A 483 -3.61 -18.09 13.11
N VAL A 484 -3.61 -16.98 13.87
CA VAL A 484 -4.84 -16.39 14.40
C VAL A 484 -4.88 -14.90 14.08
N SER A 485 -6.01 -14.45 13.53
CA SER A 485 -6.29 -13.03 13.33
C SER A 485 -7.66 -12.67 13.90
N LEU A 486 -7.66 -11.79 14.90
CA LEU A 486 -8.84 -11.20 15.54
C LEU A 486 -8.85 -9.67 15.37
N GLN A 487 -8.24 -9.20 14.28
CA GLN A 487 -8.09 -7.78 14.02
C GLN A 487 -9.46 -7.09 14.04
N ARG A 488 -9.57 -5.99 14.78
CA ARG A 488 -10.79 -5.17 14.91
C ARG A 488 -12.01 -5.91 15.49
N CYS A 489 -11.84 -7.04 16.17
CA CYS A 489 -12.87 -7.58 17.05
C CYS A 489 -12.95 -6.72 18.32
N ILE A 490 -13.67 -5.60 18.24
CA ILE A 490 -13.62 -4.53 19.24
C ILE A 490 -14.21 -4.90 20.60
N SER A 491 -15.08 -5.91 20.65
CA SER A 491 -15.76 -6.38 21.88
C SER A 491 -14.89 -7.30 22.75
N LEU A 492 -13.66 -7.60 22.30
CA LEU A 492 -12.75 -8.52 22.99
C LEU A 492 -11.87 -7.81 24.02
N THR A 493 -11.69 -8.45 25.16
CA THR A 493 -10.85 -7.96 26.26
C THR A 493 -9.79 -9.00 26.67
N ASP A 494 -9.09 -8.72 27.76
CA ASP A 494 -8.06 -9.59 28.35
C ASP A 494 -8.50 -11.04 28.55
N LYS A 495 -9.75 -11.29 28.94
CA LYS A 495 -10.21 -12.63 29.34
C LYS A 495 -10.19 -13.61 28.18
N SER A 496 -10.89 -13.27 27.10
CA SER A 496 -11.00 -14.16 25.93
C SER A 496 -9.67 -14.35 25.21
N VAL A 497 -8.91 -13.26 25.06
CA VAL A 497 -7.59 -13.30 24.44
C VAL A 497 -6.63 -14.16 25.27
N TYR A 498 -6.67 -14.06 26.60
CA TYR A 498 -5.83 -14.89 27.46
C TYR A 498 -6.18 -16.38 27.32
N ASP A 499 -7.46 -16.75 27.29
CA ASP A 499 -7.89 -18.15 27.14
C ASP A 499 -7.46 -18.74 25.78
N LEU A 500 -7.57 -17.96 24.70
CA LEU A 500 -7.04 -18.33 23.38
C LEU A 500 -5.53 -18.57 23.40
N LEU A 501 -4.79 -17.66 24.04
CA LEU A 501 -3.33 -17.73 24.14
C LEU A 501 -2.88 -18.89 25.03
N LEU A 502 -3.60 -19.16 26.11
CA LEU A 502 -3.36 -20.31 26.99
C LEU A 502 -3.45 -21.61 26.19
N HIS A 503 -4.54 -21.77 25.43
CA HIS A 503 -4.77 -22.94 24.59
C HIS A 503 -3.68 -23.14 23.52
N SER A 504 -3.33 -22.08 22.77
CA SER A 504 -2.50 -22.19 21.57
C SER A 504 -1.04 -21.74 21.73
N SER A 505 -0.59 -21.46 22.97
CA SER A 505 0.73 -20.89 23.24
C SER A 505 1.90 -21.67 22.62
N GLN A 506 1.80 -23.00 22.58
CA GLN A 506 2.87 -23.89 22.10
C GLN A 506 2.90 -24.06 20.57
N THR A 507 1.84 -23.69 19.87
CA THR A 507 1.67 -23.91 18.43
C THR A 507 1.62 -22.62 17.61
N LEU A 508 1.27 -21.49 18.23
CA LEU A 508 1.13 -20.21 17.55
C LEU A 508 2.43 -19.77 16.86
N VAL A 509 2.30 -19.46 15.57
CA VAL A 509 3.36 -18.94 14.70
C VAL A 509 3.08 -17.49 14.29
N GLN A 510 1.81 -17.17 14.00
CA GLN A 510 1.37 -15.83 13.63
C GLN A 510 0.15 -15.42 14.44
N LEU A 511 0.19 -14.22 15.01
CA LEU A 511 -0.91 -13.68 15.79
C LEU A 511 -1.17 -12.22 15.43
N ASN A 512 -2.42 -11.89 15.14
CA ASN A 512 -2.87 -10.53 14.87
C ASN A 512 -4.02 -10.15 15.82
N LEU A 513 -3.71 -9.22 16.73
CA LEU A 513 -4.63 -8.63 17.72
C LEU A 513 -4.79 -7.12 17.47
N ASN A 514 -4.55 -6.68 16.23
CA ASN A 514 -4.60 -5.28 15.86
C ASN A 514 -5.97 -4.67 16.17
N SER A 515 -5.99 -3.47 16.75
CA SER A 515 -7.19 -2.71 17.09
C SER A 515 -8.13 -3.37 18.10
N ILE A 516 -7.65 -4.33 18.90
CA ILE A 516 -8.37 -4.81 20.09
C ILE A 516 -8.05 -3.88 21.27
N LYS A 517 -8.88 -2.86 21.46
CA LYS A 517 -8.55 -1.69 22.28
C LYS A 517 -8.56 -1.97 23.79
N ASP A 518 -9.35 -2.94 24.23
CA ASP A 518 -9.61 -3.24 25.64
C ASP A 518 -8.69 -4.31 26.22
N ILE A 519 -7.62 -4.66 25.49
CA ILE A 519 -6.49 -5.39 26.07
C ILE A 519 -5.72 -4.46 27.01
N SER A 520 -5.51 -4.88 28.25
CA SER A 520 -4.80 -4.15 29.29
C SER A 520 -3.35 -4.64 29.47
N LYS A 521 -2.56 -3.82 30.15
CA LYS A 521 -1.18 -4.16 30.53
C LYS A 521 -1.11 -5.34 31.50
N THR A 522 -2.18 -5.61 32.24
CA THR A 522 -2.23 -6.69 33.23
C THR A 522 -2.23 -8.07 32.57
N MET A 523 -2.87 -8.20 31.41
CA MET A 523 -2.85 -9.42 30.59
C MET A 523 -1.42 -9.79 30.19
N PHE A 524 -0.64 -8.85 29.64
CA PHE A 524 0.76 -9.11 29.30
C PHE A 524 1.62 -9.47 30.52
N SER A 525 1.35 -8.87 31.67
CA SER A 525 2.04 -9.21 32.92
C SER A 525 1.73 -10.64 33.38
N ASN A 526 0.48 -11.09 33.19
CA ASN A 526 0.04 -12.45 33.48
C ASN A 526 0.65 -13.46 32.48
N LEU A 527 0.65 -13.15 31.18
CA LEU A 527 1.35 -13.95 30.15
C LEU A 527 2.81 -14.16 30.56
N SER A 528 3.48 -13.09 30.99
CA SER A 528 4.88 -13.09 31.44
C SER A 528 5.23 -14.11 32.53
N ARG A 529 4.25 -14.50 33.34
CA ARG A 529 4.41 -15.40 34.48
C ARG A 529 4.04 -16.85 34.15
N ASN A 530 3.11 -17.03 33.22
CA ASN A 530 2.44 -18.32 33.02
C ASN A 530 2.73 -18.98 31.67
N LEU A 531 3.07 -18.19 30.64
CA LEU A 531 3.12 -18.66 29.26
C LEU A 531 4.41 -18.27 28.55
N THR A 532 4.78 -19.10 27.58
CA THR A 532 5.84 -18.83 26.60
C THR A 532 5.34 -19.22 25.22
N PHE A 533 5.83 -18.52 24.20
CA PHE A 533 5.42 -18.71 22.81
C PHE A 533 6.65 -19.13 21.99
N PRO A 534 7.04 -20.41 22.03
CA PRO A 534 8.29 -20.87 21.45
C PRO A 534 8.31 -20.79 19.92
N LEU A 535 7.15 -20.84 19.26
CA LEU A 535 7.04 -20.86 17.80
C LEU A 535 6.59 -19.54 17.18
N LEU A 536 6.21 -18.55 18.00
CA LEU A 536 5.65 -17.30 17.49
C LEU A 536 6.72 -16.49 16.78
N THR A 537 6.51 -16.21 15.49
CA THR A 537 7.45 -15.48 14.61
C THR A 537 6.91 -14.11 14.19
N TYR A 538 5.58 -13.93 14.16
CA TYR A 538 4.93 -12.68 13.80
C TYR A 538 3.85 -12.31 14.81
N LEU A 539 3.86 -11.06 15.27
CA LEU A 539 2.84 -10.50 16.15
C LEU A 539 2.46 -9.10 15.69
N ASP A 540 1.20 -8.88 15.36
CA ASP A 540 0.61 -7.56 15.18
C ASP A 540 -0.27 -7.20 16.39
N ILE A 541 0.15 -6.17 17.12
CA ILE A 541 -0.57 -5.57 18.24
C ILE A 541 -0.72 -4.06 18.02
N GLY A 542 -0.82 -3.63 16.76
CA GLY A 542 -1.08 -2.24 16.41
C GLY A 542 -2.41 -1.74 16.97
N PHE A 543 -2.46 -0.46 17.32
CA PHE A 543 -3.63 0.23 17.88
C PHE A 543 -4.17 -0.38 19.19
N VAL A 544 -3.33 -1.10 19.93
CA VAL A 544 -3.61 -1.61 21.28
C VAL A 544 -3.01 -0.64 22.31
N ARG A 545 -3.84 0.26 22.84
CA ARG A 545 -3.42 1.45 23.62
C ARG A 545 -2.60 1.15 24.88
N SER A 546 -2.70 -0.06 25.42
CA SER A 546 -1.98 -0.50 26.62
C SER A 546 -0.52 -0.90 26.35
N VAL A 547 -0.14 -1.09 25.09
CA VAL A 547 1.21 -1.52 24.69
C VAL A 547 2.19 -0.35 24.81
N ASP A 548 3.22 -0.56 25.63
CA ASP A 548 4.31 0.37 25.90
C ASP A 548 5.67 -0.36 25.87
N ASP A 549 6.77 0.39 26.09
CA ASP A 549 8.14 -0.15 26.15
C ASP A 549 8.31 -1.37 27.05
N SER A 550 7.58 -1.43 28.17
CA SER A 550 7.66 -2.56 29.09
C SER A 550 6.93 -3.80 28.57
N VAL A 551 5.85 -3.62 27.81
CA VAL A 551 5.17 -4.71 27.11
C VAL A 551 6.08 -5.28 26.02
N LEU A 552 6.82 -4.43 25.29
CA LEU A 552 7.80 -4.89 24.30
C LEU A 552 8.90 -5.75 24.95
N ALA A 553 9.40 -5.34 26.13
CA ALA A 553 10.37 -6.12 26.88
C ALA A 553 9.80 -7.47 27.35
N ILE A 554 8.54 -7.51 27.78
CA ILE A 554 7.85 -8.75 28.15
C ILE A 554 7.76 -9.68 26.92
N LEU A 555 7.24 -9.19 25.79
CA LEU A 555 7.07 -9.98 24.57
C LEU A 555 8.40 -10.49 24.02
N SER A 556 9.44 -9.65 24.05
CA SER A 556 10.80 -10.05 23.69
C SER A 556 11.32 -11.23 24.51
N ARG A 557 10.90 -11.35 25.77
CA ARG A 557 11.33 -12.42 26.69
C ARG A 557 10.51 -13.69 26.53
N ILE A 558 9.19 -13.58 26.44
CA ILE A 558 8.30 -14.76 26.37
C ILE A 558 8.16 -15.36 24.98
N CYS A 559 8.51 -14.61 23.93
CA CYS A 559 8.50 -15.06 22.54
C CYS A 559 9.95 -15.11 22.01
N PRO A 560 10.72 -16.19 22.26
CA PRO A 560 12.14 -16.26 21.90
C PRO A 560 12.41 -16.21 20.38
N ASN A 561 11.45 -16.68 19.55
CA ASN A 561 11.59 -16.77 18.10
C ASN A 561 10.82 -15.69 17.32
N LEU A 562 10.18 -14.73 18.00
CA LEU A 562 9.50 -13.60 17.36
C LEU A 562 10.45 -12.80 16.45
N GLU A 563 10.15 -12.69 15.17
CA GLU A 563 11.01 -11.98 14.22
C GLU A 563 10.52 -10.57 13.95
N ILE A 564 9.20 -10.42 13.89
CA ILE A 564 8.50 -9.17 13.54
C ILE A 564 7.42 -8.89 14.59
N LEU A 565 7.46 -7.69 15.15
CA LEU A 565 6.47 -7.14 16.07
C LEU A 565 5.96 -5.81 15.54
N GLU A 566 4.68 -5.74 15.20
CA GLU A 566 4.04 -4.52 14.70
C GLU A 566 3.29 -3.79 15.82
N VAL A 567 3.61 -2.51 15.99
CA VAL A 567 3.11 -1.66 17.08
C VAL A 567 2.57 -0.32 16.56
N TYR A 568 2.13 -0.28 15.30
CA TYR A 568 1.56 0.92 14.69
C TYR A 568 0.47 1.55 15.55
N GLY A 569 0.52 2.87 15.73
CA GLY A 569 -0.46 3.60 16.54
C GLY A 569 -0.31 3.46 18.06
N ASN A 570 0.66 2.65 18.54
CA ASN A 570 0.97 2.55 19.96
C ASN A 570 1.99 3.62 20.36
N ASN A 571 1.49 4.83 20.59
CA ASN A 571 2.32 6.02 20.88
C ASN A 571 3.21 5.92 22.13
N ARG A 572 3.04 4.88 22.95
CA ARG A 572 3.87 4.63 24.15
C ARG A 572 5.05 3.70 23.88
N CYS A 573 5.23 3.25 22.63
CA CYS A 573 6.39 2.51 22.16
C CYS A 573 7.44 3.50 21.63
N THR A 574 8.51 3.69 22.38
CA THR A 574 9.56 4.68 22.13
C THR A 574 10.88 4.01 21.69
N ASP A 575 11.90 4.84 21.42
CA ASP A 575 13.27 4.40 21.17
C ASP A 575 13.97 3.80 22.40
N LYS A 576 13.42 4.02 23.61
CA LYS A 576 13.95 3.49 24.87
C LYS A 576 13.53 2.04 25.15
N ALA A 577 12.66 1.46 24.33
CA ALA A 577 12.21 0.09 24.50
C ALA A 577 13.40 -0.89 24.47
N LEU A 578 13.43 -1.80 25.45
CA LEU A 578 14.44 -2.85 25.55
C LEU A 578 13.88 -4.15 25.00
N PHE A 579 14.50 -4.67 23.95
CA PHE A 579 14.19 -5.96 23.36
C PHE A 579 15.44 -6.56 22.72
N ARG A 580 15.40 -7.85 22.41
CA ARG A 580 16.53 -8.58 21.82
C ARG A 580 16.88 -8.11 20.42
N ASP A 581 18.16 -8.14 20.09
CA ASP A 581 18.71 -7.62 18.83
C ASP A 581 18.13 -8.27 17.56
N ASN A 582 17.66 -9.51 17.65
CA ASN A 582 17.10 -10.24 16.52
C ASN A 582 15.57 -10.03 16.33
N LEU A 583 14.92 -9.24 17.20
CA LEU A 583 13.51 -8.84 17.06
C LEU A 583 13.40 -7.52 16.29
N THR A 584 12.60 -7.52 15.22
CA THR A 584 12.33 -6.32 14.43
C THR A 584 11.01 -5.72 14.90
N VAL A 585 11.06 -4.54 15.50
CA VAL A 585 9.85 -3.80 15.90
C VAL A 585 9.54 -2.75 14.84
N ILE A 586 8.31 -2.77 14.30
CA ILE A 586 7.87 -1.91 13.21
C ILE A 586 6.70 -1.04 13.68
N GLY A 587 6.67 0.22 13.26
CA GLY A 587 5.55 1.14 13.51
C GLY A 587 5.65 1.88 14.83
N ARG A 588 6.86 2.04 15.39
CA ARG A 588 7.05 2.92 16.55
C ARG A 588 6.86 4.36 16.13
N GLN A 589 6.48 5.21 17.08
CA GLN A 589 6.30 6.63 16.81
C GLN A 589 7.59 7.28 16.28
N THR A 590 8.76 6.83 16.76
CA THR A 590 10.07 7.28 16.27
C THR A 590 10.40 6.84 14.85
N ASP A 591 9.72 5.83 14.32
CA ASP A 591 9.88 5.41 12.93
C ASP A 591 9.03 6.27 11.96
N SER A 592 8.13 7.11 12.50
CA SER A 592 7.13 7.90 11.75
C SER A 592 7.42 9.41 11.72
N ILE A 593 8.57 9.85 12.27
CA ILE A 593 9.05 11.25 12.35
C ILE A 593 10.44 11.31 11.72
#